data_AF-A0A9W8NXR9-F1
#
_entry.id   AF-A0A9W8NXR9-F1
#
_cell.length_a   1.000
_cell.length_b   1.000
_cell.length_c   1.000
_cell.angle_alpha   90.00
_cell.angle_beta   90.00
_cell.angle_gamma   90.00
#
_symmetry.space_group_name_H-M   'P 1'
#
loop_
_entity.id
_entity.type
_entity.pdbx_description
1 polymer ?
#
loop_
_entity_poly.entity_id
_entity_poly.type
_entity_poly.pdbx_seq_one_letter_code
_entity_poly.pdbx_strand_id
1 'polypeptide(L)'
;MSEAGSYTRKSGSITVTCRTISLAFRIFVYMWHSSSPSNLLGRRKRFRLYCSLYSREYNRTSRDMFVNDSDCQVMITTDALKVGNDFPNIDDVVVIDPEDPSDILQKGGRAGRRPPYSTPGPCCICYFTEATISRAKAVLKAGKDENSAVAEQSKVDSDSIRKGRMTLSMAHLILARCINAEINSHFSNPVADCPGCCPEVPLPRLPREAASTRLTFGIPMADRPTDDMRTYGFKTLKAFRYKIWDASTSPQIEMLPPAALLPDSTIGSMLDQFVKLKALEDISSYVNCFLSGHEEELLDQLQLLRVKFNRMKIGLDPDEMPSYSRTVARTSQSQPATYSAFFSALVPSQAVETSSVPRTPASISNTHPSQTSKLIIRIPPRPRHDPLILGNHSPRKRKASEIGTESPEKHARVGNGNHRRVCAIHLQFALQ
;
A
#
# COMPACT_ATOMS: atom_id res chain seq x y z
N MET A 1 -11.84 -21.06 41.06
CA MET A 1 -11.66 -21.38 39.63
C MET A 1 -12.29 -20.24 38.83
N SER A 2 -11.48 -19.27 38.46
CA SER A 2 -11.90 -18.09 37.68
C SER A 2 -11.93 -18.46 36.21
N GLU A 3 -13.10 -18.37 35.58
CA GLU A 3 -13.28 -18.50 34.14
C GLU A 3 -12.37 -17.48 33.44
N ALA A 4 -11.30 -17.96 32.81
CA ALA A 4 -10.54 -17.19 31.85
C ALA A 4 -11.42 -17.01 30.60
N GLY A 5 -12.37 -16.08 30.69
CA GLY A 5 -13.17 -15.63 29.56
C GLY A 5 -12.22 -15.17 28.47
N SER A 6 -12.10 -15.96 27.42
CA SER A 6 -11.45 -15.58 26.17
C SER A 6 -12.17 -14.34 25.65
N TYR A 7 -11.67 -13.16 26.02
CA TYR A 7 -12.06 -11.89 25.43
C TYR A 7 -11.56 -11.89 23.98
N THR A 8 -12.32 -12.54 23.10
CA THR A 8 -12.20 -12.28 21.66
C THR A 8 -12.59 -10.81 21.50
N ARG A 9 -11.58 -9.96 21.23
CA ARG A 9 -11.81 -8.55 20.88
C ARG A 9 -12.89 -8.57 19.81
N LYS A 10 -14.08 -8.02 20.10
CA LYS A 10 -15.08 -7.75 19.06
C LYS A 10 -14.31 -7.07 17.94
N SER A 11 -14.41 -7.61 16.73
CA SER A 11 -13.58 -7.16 15.62
C SER A 11 -13.84 -5.68 15.40
N GLY A 12 -12.88 -4.85 15.83
CA GLY A 12 -13.04 -3.41 15.78
C GLY A 12 -13.02 -2.90 14.34
N SER A 13 -13.70 -1.78 14.10
CA SER A 13 -13.73 -1.19 12.76
C SER A 13 -12.45 -0.40 12.51
N ILE A 14 -11.84 -0.64 11.36
CA ILE A 14 -10.56 -0.07 10.94
C ILE A 14 -10.78 0.80 9.71
N THR A 15 -10.25 2.02 9.73
CA THR A 15 -10.13 2.85 8.53
C THR A 15 -8.69 2.87 8.05
N VAL A 16 -8.46 2.60 6.76
CA VAL A 16 -7.13 2.66 6.13
C VAL A 16 -7.11 3.80 5.12
N THR A 17 -6.41 4.89 5.42
CA THR A 17 -6.32 6.06 4.54
C THR A 17 -5.06 6.03 3.69
N CYS A 18 -5.24 6.19 2.38
CA CYS A 18 -4.20 6.14 1.36
C CYS A 18 -4.16 7.45 0.57
N ARG A 19 -2.96 7.90 0.19
CA ARG A 19 -2.77 9.12 -0.62
C ARG A 19 -3.41 9.03 -2.00
N THR A 20 -3.35 7.85 -2.64
CA THR A 20 -3.83 7.66 -4.02
C THR A 20 -4.82 6.53 -4.13
N ILE A 21 -5.70 6.65 -5.12
CA ILE A 21 -6.70 5.62 -5.44
C ILE A 21 -6.00 4.31 -5.84
N SER A 22 -4.92 4.39 -6.63
CA SER A 22 -4.13 3.21 -7.01
C SER A 22 -3.58 2.45 -5.80
N LEU A 23 -3.06 3.16 -4.79
CA LEU A 23 -2.56 2.54 -3.57
C LEU A 23 -3.69 1.88 -2.77
N ALA A 24 -4.81 2.59 -2.60
CA ALA A 24 -5.99 2.08 -1.91
C ALA A 24 -6.49 0.77 -2.54
N PHE A 25 -6.54 0.70 -3.88
CA PHE A 25 -6.87 -0.51 -4.61
C PHE A 25 -5.89 -1.66 -4.37
N ARG A 26 -4.59 -1.41 -4.41
CA ARG A 26 -3.58 -2.46 -4.16
C ARG A 26 -3.74 -3.05 -2.76
N ILE A 27 -3.97 -2.20 -1.76
CA ILE A 27 -4.20 -2.65 -0.38
C ILE A 27 -5.49 -3.43 -0.27
N PHE A 28 -6.56 -2.97 -0.93
CA PHE A 28 -7.82 -3.70 -0.98
C PHE A 28 -7.63 -5.10 -1.55
N VAL A 29 -7.01 -5.23 -2.71
CA VAL A 29 -6.72 -6.51 -3.37
C VAL A 29 -5.81 -7.39 -2.49
N TYR A 30 -4.77 -6.81 -1.89
CA TYR A 30 -3.89 -7.54 -0.97
C TYR A 30 -4.65 -8.10 0.24
N MET A 31 -5.43 -7.27 0.93
CA MET A 31 -6.25 -7.70 2.08
C MET A 31 -7.30 -8.73 1.67
N TRP A 32 -7.90 -8.55 0.50
CA TRP A 32 -8.86 -9.47 -0.09
C TRP A 32 -8.25 -10.87 -0.24
N HIS A 33 -7.09 -10.98 -0.88
CA HIS A 33 -6.40 -12.25 -1.09
C HIS A 33 -5.81 -12.85 0.19
N SER A 34 -5.35 -12.01 1.12
CA SER A 34 -4.75 -12.45 2.39
C SER A 34 -5.79 -12.96 3.40
N SER A 35 -7.07 -12.60 3.23
CA SER A 35 -8.14 -13.10 4.08
C SER A 35 -8.46 -14.57 3.78
N SER A 36 -8.97 -15.35 4.74
CA SER A 36 -9.23 -16.79 4.54
C SER A 36 -10.21 -17.08 3.38
N PRO A 37 -9.98 -18.11 2.54
CA PRO A 37 -10.79 -18.44 1.35
C PRO A 37 -12.20 -18.95 1.64
N SER A 38 -12.49 -19.39 2.85
CA SER A 38 -13.75 -20.07 3.17
C SER A 38 -15.01 -19.19 3.14
N ASN A 39 -14.90 -17.85 2.97
CA ASN A 39 -16.08 -16.98 2.97
C ASN A 39 -15.98 -15.79 1.99
N LEU A 40 -16.09 -16.07 0.68
CA LEU A 40 -16.06 -15.04 -0.37
C LEU A 40 -17.12 -13.94 -0.18
N LEU A 41 -18.34 -14.30 0.22
CA LEU A 41 -19.41 -13.34 0.49
C LEU A 41 -19.09 -12.46 1.70
N GLY A 42 -18.55 -13.05 2.76
CA GLY A 42 -18.10 -12.34 3.95
C GLY A 42 -16.97 -11.36 3.67
N ARG A 43 -16.04 -11.69 2.75
CA ARG A 43 -14.97 -10.77 2.34
C ARG A 43 -15.51 -9.46 1.77
N ARG A 44 -16.60 -9.50 0.97
CA ARG A 44 -17.23 -8.30 0.36
C ARG A 44 -17.83 -7.34 1.36
N LYS A 45 -18.40 -7.90 2.41
CA LYS A 45 -18.91 -7.11 3.52
C LYS A 45 -17.75 -6.57 4.34
N ARG A 46 -16.76 -7.42 4.62
CA ARG A 46 -15.61 -7.12 5.48
C ARG A 46 -14.72 -6.00 5.00
N PHE A 47 -14.39 -5.97 3.71
CA PHE A 47 -13.52 -4.96 3.13
C PHE A 47 -14.32 -4.09 2.17
N ARG A 48 -14.31 -2.78 2.39
CA ARG A 48 -14.91 -1.78 1.50
C ARG A 48 -13.86 -0.79 1.05
N LEU A 49 -13.99 -0.34 -0.18
CA LEU A 49 -13.17 0.73 -0.73
C LEU A 49 -14.05 1.97 -0.89
N TYR A 50 -13.55 3.13 -0.49
CA TYR A 50 -14.26 4.41 -0.59
C TYR A 50 -13.37 5.42 -1.32
N CYS A 51 -13.75 5.78 -2.55
CA CYS A 51 -13.02 6.76 -3.35
C CYS A 51 -13.92 7.44 -4.39
N SER A 52 -13.43 8.53 -4.97
CA SER A 52 -14.17 9.34 -5.94
C SER A 52 -14.46 8.66 -7.28
N LEU A 53 -13.78 7.56 -7.61
CA LEU A 53 -14.06 6.80 -8.84
C LEU A 53 -15.37 6.01 -8.76
N TYR A 54 -15.86 5.71 -7.56
CA TYR A 54 -17.08 4.96 -7.40
C TYR A 54 -18.33 5.85 -7.46
N SER A 55 -19.43 5.24 -7.91
CA SER A 55 -20.72 5.91 -7.93
C SER A 55 -21.11 6.41 -6.54
N ARG A 56 -21.88 7.49 -6.51
CA ARG A 56 -22.42 8.05 -5.26
C ARG A 56 -23.19 7.01 -4.47
N GLU A 57 -23.94 6.16 -5.16
CA GLU A 57 -24.73 5.10 -4.54
C GLU A 57 -23.83 4.04 -3.88
N TYR A 58 -22.80 3.55 -4.57
CA TYR A 58 -21.86 2.61 -3.96
C TYR A 58 -21.14 3.19 -2.73
N ASN A 59 -20.69 4.45 -2.80
CA ASN A 59 -20.05 5.11 -1.66
C ASN A 59 -21.02 5.30 -0.49
N ARG A 60 -22.30 5.61 -0.76
CA ARG A 60 -23.36 5.67 0.26
C ARG A 60 -23.56 4.30 0.91
N THR A 61 -23.77 3.25 0.12
CA THR A 61 -23.94 1.88 0.62
C THR A 61 -22.73 1.42 1.45
N SER A 62 -21.50 1.70 1.00
CA SER A 62 -20.30 1.33 1.73
C SER A 62 -20.21 2.03 3.09
N ARG A 63 -20.58 3.31 3.14
CA ARG A 63 -20.65 4.08 4.39
C ARG A 63 -21.69 3.49 5.33
N ASP A 64 -22.88 3.21 4.82
CA ASP A 64 -24.00 2.69 5.61
C ASP A 64 -23.67 1.28 6.14
N MET A 65 -23.01 0.43 5.35
CA MET A 65 -22.47 -0.86 5.79
C MET A 65 -21.43 -0.68 6.90
N PHE A 66 -20.46 0.21 6.75
CA PHE A 66 -19.40 0.38 7.75
C PHE A 66 -19.92 0.93 9.10
N VAL A 67 -21.02 1.68 9.09
CA VAL A 67 -21.64 2.19 10.33
C VAL A 67 -22.54 1.14 10.98
N ASN A 68 -23.36 0.43 10.19
CA ASN A 68 -24.47 -0.37 10.69
C ASN A 68 -24.26 -1.89 10.61
N ASP A 69 -23.31 -2.36 9.79
CA ASP A 69 -23.02 -3.78 9.58
C ASP A 69 -21.72 -4.16 10.31
N SER A 70 -21.83 -5.00 11.35
CA SER A 70 -20.69 -5.50 12.11
C SER A 70 -19.75 -6.40 11.28
N ASP A 71 -20.24 -6.94 10.17
CA ASP A 71 -19.38 -7.70 9.25
C ASP A 71 -18.42 -6.77 8.49
N CYS A 72 -18.75 -5.48 8.35
CA CYS A 72 -17.95 -4.48 7.64
C CYS A 72 -16.84 -3.89 8.52
N GLN A 73 -15.74 -4.64 8.65
CA GLN A 73 -14.66 -4.32 9.57
C GLN A 73 -13.63 -3.32 9.03
N VAL A 74 -13.42 -3.24 7.71
CA VAL A 74 -12.31 -2.44 7.14
C VAL A 74 -12.82 -1.54 6.02
N MET A 75 -12.68 -0.24 6.22
CA MET A 75 -12.90 0.78 5.19
C MET A 75 -11.56 1.31 4.69
N ILE A 76 -11.20 0.98 3.46
CA ILE A 76 -10.03 1.53 2.78
C ILE A 76 -10.48 2.77 2.03
N THR A 77 -9.77 3.87 2.20
CA THR A 77 -10.21 5.15 1.70
C THR A 77 -9.08 6.00 1.18
N THR A 78 -9.45 6.96 0.34
CA THR A 78 -8.58 8.06 -0.07
C THR A 78 -8.98 9.34 0.66
N ASP A 79 -8.31 10.43 0.32
CA ASP A 79 -8.62 11.75 0.88
C ASP A 79 -10.05 12.23 0.60
N ALA A 80 -10.81 11.56 -0.27
CA ALA A 80 -12.25 11.77 -0.45
C ALA A 80 -13.07 11.65 0.85
N LEU A 81 -12.56 10.94 1.87
CA LEU A 81 -13.20 10.78 3.17
C LEU A 81 -12.72 11.79 4.23
N LYS A 82 -11.74 12.64 3.93
CA LYS A 82 -11.15 13.60 4.90
C LYS A 82 -12.18 14.55 5.50
N VAL A 83 -13.18 14.94 4.71
CA VAL A 83 -14.18 15.96 5.08
C VAL A 83 -15.59 15.37 5.03
N GLY A 84 -16.42 15.75 6.00
CA GLY A 84 -17.87 15.49 5.99
C GLY A 84 -18.34 14.09 6.39
N ASN A 85 -17.44 13.14 6.68
CA ASN A 85 -17.83 11.83 7.21
C ASN A 85 -17.40 11.69 8.68
N ASP A 86 -18.37 11.42 9.54
CA ASP A 86 -18.16 11.10 10.94
C ASP A 86 -18.59 9.66 11.19
N PHE A 87 -17.62 8.80 11.45
CA PHE A 87 -17.87 7.40 11.77
C PHE A 87 -17.71 7.23 13.28
N PRO A 88 -18.80 6.97 14.02
CA PRO A 88 -18.72 6.91 15.48
C PRO A 88 -17.97 5.68 15.99
N ASN A 89 -17.86 4.62 15.18
CA ASN A 89 -17.43 3.29 15.61
C ASN A 89 -16.02 2.92 15.12
N ILE A 90 -15.13 3.88 14.84
CA ILE A 90 -13.75 3.56 14.44
C ILE A 90 -12.90 3.26 15.68
N ASP A 91 -12.41 2.02 15.77
CA ASP A 91 -11.43 1.64 16.78
C ASP A 91 -10.02 2.05 16.35
N ASP A 92 -9.62 1.70 15.13
CA ASP A 92 -8.25 1.90 14.67
C ASP A 92 -8.21 2.67 13.34
N VAL A 93 -7.29 3.62 13.22
CA VAL A 93 -7.02 4.34 11.97
C VAL A 93 -5.62 3.98 11.51
N VAL A 94 -5.48 3.58 10.26
CA VAL A 94 -4.20 3.35 9.60
C VAL A 94 -4.00 4.44 8.55
N VAL A 95 -2.89 5.18 8.62
CA VAL A 95 -2.53 6.22 7.66
C VAL A 95 -1.26 5.81 6.94
N ILE A 96 -1.31 5.74 5.61
CA ILE A 96 -0.19 5.31 4.79
C ILE A 96 0.41 6.53 4.10
N ASP A 97 1.68 6.80 4.40
CA ASP A 97 2.45 7.93 3.89
C ASP A 97 1.75 9.29 4.09
N PRO A 98 1.47 9.69 5.35
CA PRO A 98 0.88 10.99 5.64
C PRO A 98 1.76 12.14 5.13
N GLU A 99 1.13 13.23 4.70
CA GLU A 99 1.82 14.36 4.08
C GLU A 99 2.49 15.28 5.11
N ASP A 100 1.79 15.53 6.24
CA ASP A 100 2.22 16.44 7.29
C ASP A 100 1.64 16.02 8.67
N PRO A 101 2.10 16.64 9.77
CA PRO A 101 1.58 16.35 11.12
C PRO A 101 0.07 16.60 11.29
N SER A 102 -0.51 17.57 10.57
CA SER A 102 -1.94 17.87 10.63
C SER A 102 -2.77 16.76 10.00
N ASP A 103 -2.28 16.16 8.90
CA ASP A 103 -2.89 15.01 8.25
C ASP A 103 -3.00 13.81 9.22
N ILE A 104 -1.94 13.56 10.00
CA ILE A 104 -1.90 12.52 11.04
C ILE A 104 -2.95 12.80 12.12
N LEU A 105 -3.00 14.03 12.65
CA LEU A 105 -3.96 14.39 13.69
C LEU A 105 -5.40 14.33 13.19
N GLN A 106 -5.68 14.87 12.00
CA GLN A 106 -7.02 14.94 11.45
C GLN A 106 -7.56 13.55 11.14
N LYS A 107 -6.73 12.65 10.59
CA LYS A 107 -7.10 11.26 10.30
C LYS A 107 -7.13 10.43 11.58
N GLY A 108 -6.10 10.52 12.42
CA GLY A 108 -5.98 9.77 13.67
C GLY A 108 -7.06 10.12 14.69
N GLY A 109 -7.47 11.39 14.78
CA GLY A 109 -8.57 11.86 15.62
C GLY A 109 -9.97 11.40 15.18
N ARG A 110 -10.05 10.51 14.18
CA ARG A 110 -11.28 9.78 13.84
C ARG A 110 -11.45 8.51 14.68
N ALA A 111 -10.37 7.94 15.20
CA ALA A 111 -10.41 6.80 16.10
C ALA A 111 -11.00 7.21 17.45
N GLY A 112 -11.76 6.31 18.10
CA GLY A 112 -12.13 6.50 19.50
C GLY A 112 -13.11 7.63 19.78
N ARG A 113 -14.05 7.92 18.87
CA ARG A 113 -15.04 9.00 19.10
C ARG A 113 -16.16 8.60 20.06
N ARG A 114 -16.43 7.30 20.16
CA ARG A 114 -17.50 6.74 20.99
C ARG A 114 -16.92 5.91 22.15
N PRO A 115 -17.17 6.31 23.41
CA PRO A 115 -16.92 5.46 24.57
C PRO A 115 -18.02 4.37 24.70
N PRO A 116 -17.77 3.27 25.43
CA PRO A 116 -16.51 2.92 26.10
C PRO A 116 -15.44 2.46 25.11
N TYR A 117 -14.18 2.75 25.40
CA TYR A 117 -13.07 2.33 24.55
C TYR A 117 -12.79 0.84 24.74
N SER A 118 -12.45 0.14 23.65
CA SER A 118 -11.89 -1.20 23.74
C SER A 118 -10.54 -1.16 24.46
N THR A 119 -10.13 -2.25 25.11
CA THR A 119 -8.78 -2.40 25.66
C THR A 119 -8.00 -3.39 24.79
N PRO A 120 -6.87 -3.02 24.18
CA PRO A 120 -6.25 -1.70 24.20
C PRO A 120 -7.09 -0.65 23.46
N GLY A 121 -6.93 0.61 23.90
CA GLY A 121 -7.65 1.76 23.38
C GLY A 121 -7.47 1.98 21.86
N PRO A 122 -8.34 2.82 21.28
CA PRO A 122 -8.26 3.19 19.87
C PRO A 122 -6.87 3.72 19.50
N CYS A 123 -6.37 3.40 18.31
CA CYS A 123 -5.02 3.80 17.89
C CYS A 123 -4.94 4.39 16.47
N CYS A 124 -3.87 5.15 16.21
CA CYS A 124 -3.51 5.66 14.90
C CYS A 124 -2.19 5.05 14.42
N ILE A 125 -2.20 4.19 13.41
CA ILE A 125 -0.99 3.53 12.91
C ILE A 125 -0.52 4.24 11.65
N CYS A 126 0.71 4.77 11.66
CA CYS A 126 1.30 5.41 10.48
C CYS A 126 2.35 4.51 9.82
N TYR A 127 2.24 4.33 8.51
CA TYR A 127 3.24 3.58 7.73
C TYR A 127 4.12 4.53 6.93
N PHE A 128 5.44 4.36 7.07
CA PHE A 128 6.45 5.11 6.34
C PHE A 128 7.36 4.16 5.55
N THR A 129 7.90 4.65 4.43
CA THR A 129 8.95 3.91 3.72
C THR A 129 10.32 4.21 4.34
N GLU A 130 11.31 3.34 4.14
CA GLU A 130 12.69 3.68 4.50
C GLU A 130 13.20 4.93 3.79
N ALA A 131 12.75 5.16 2.55
CA ALA A 131 13.05 6.37 1.81
C ALA A 131 12.49 7.61 2.54
N THR A 132 11.27 7.52 3.09
CA THR A 132 10.68 8.60 3.89
C THR A 132 11.49 8.85 5.18
N ILE A 133 11.91 7.81 5.90
CA ILE A 133 12.79 7.98 7.09
C ILE A 133 14.16 8.56 6.72
N SER A 134 14.76 8.10 5.61
CA SER A 134 16.05 8.60 5.14
C SER A 134 15.97 10.08 4.75
N ARG A 135 14.88 10.49 4.11
CA ARG A 135 14.58 11.90 3.82
C ARG A 135 14.42 12.71 5.09
N ALA A 136 13.70 12.22 6.10
CA ALA A 136 13.56 12.91 7.39
C ALA A 136 14.92 13.20 8.03
N LYS A 137 15.83 12.22 8.04
CA LYS A 137 17.19 12.39 8.55
C LYS A 137 17.98 13.44 7.77
N ALA A 138 17.84 13.46 6.44
CA ALA A 138 18.50 14.43 5.59
C ALA A 138 18.00 15.86 5.85
N VAL A 139 16.68 16.05 5.99
CA VAL A 139 16.07 17.36 6.31
C VAL A 139 16.57 17.88 7.66
N LEU A 140 16.61 17.04 8.71
CA LEU A 140 17.12 17.45 10.02
C LEU A 140 18.63 17.73 10.05
N LYS A 141 19.40 17.11 9.14
CA LYS A 141 20.83 17.39 9.01
C LYS A 141 21.04 18.76 8.34
N ALA A 142 20.35 19.01 7.23
CA ALA A 142 20.45 20.26 6.48
C ALA A 142 20.04 21.48 7.32
N GLY A 143 18.99 21.38 8.14
CA GLY A 143 18.53 22.49 8.99
C GLY A 143 19.52 22.91 10.09
N LYS A 144 20.54 22.09 10.41
CA LYS A 144 21.58 22.46 11.39
C LYS A 144 22.70 23.30 10.79
N ASP A 145 22.84 23.24 9.47
CA ASP A 145 23.90 23.91 8.73
C ASP A 145 23.46 25.32 8.27
N GLU A 146 22.23 25.76 8.63
CA GLU A 146 21.63 27.05 8.23
C GLU A 146 22.32 28.31 8.80
N ASN A 147 23.34 28.16 9.66
CA ASN A 147 24.27 29.25 9.93
C ASN A 147 25.26 29.51 8.77
N SER A 148 25.22 28.73 7.68
CA SER A 148 26.14 28.87 6.53
C SER A 148 25.46 29.16 5.18
N ALA A 149 24.13 29.33 5.08
CA ALA A 149 23.45 29.33 3.79
C ALA A 149 22.26 30.31 3.63
N VAL A 150 22.40 31.56 4.07
CA VAL A 150 21.41 32.64 3.85
C VAL A 150 21.29 33.07 2.36
N ALA A 151 21.81 32.31 1.38
CA ALA A 151 22.00 32.78 0.01
C ALA A 151 21.25 32.03 -1.12
N GLU A 152 20.47 30.98 -0.88
CA GLU A 152 19.84 30.21 -2.00
C GLU A 152 18.32 29.96 -1.87
N GLN A 153 17.60 30.74 -1.08
CA GLN A 153 16.13 30.60 -0.97
C GLN A 153 15.31 31.14 -2.16
N SER A 154 15.93 31.71 -3.21
CA SER A 154 15.18 32.54 -4.19
C SER A 154 14.87 31.90 -5.55
N LYS A 155 15.30 30.67 -5.85
CA LYS A 155 14.94 29.99 -7.12
C LYS A 155 14.63 28.52 -6.90
N VAL A 156 13.49 28.28 -6.25
CA VAL A 156 12.93 26.94 -6.17
C VAL A 156 12.00 26.74 -7.36
N ASP A 157 12.44 25.96 -8.33
CA ASP A 157 11.62 25.46 -9.42
C ASP A 157 10.33 24.83 -8.87
N SER A 158 9.20 25.28 -9.42
CA SER A 158 7.85 24.79 -9.16
C SER A 158 7.72 23.28 -9.37
N ASP A 159 8.61 22.66 -10.14
CA ASP A 159 8.64 21.23 -10.38
C ASP A 159 9.18 20.41 -9.19
N SER A 160 9.98 21.03 -8.30
CA SER A 160 10.43 20.37 -7.06
C SER A 160 9.33 20.28 -5.98
N ILE A 161 8.26 21.08 -6.11
CA ILE A 161 7.06 20.99 -5.28
C ILE A 161 6.32 19.67 -5.56
N ARG A 162 6.36 19.18 -6.81
CA ARG A 162 5.73 17.91 -7.21
C ARG A 162 6.45 16.67 -6.68
N LYS A 163 7.74 16.74 -6.34
CA LYS A 163 8.50 15.61 -5.75
C LYS A 163 8.33 15.44 -4.24
N GLY A 164 7.35 16.11 -3.62
CA GLY A 164 6.94 15.88 -2.23
C GLY A 164 8.04 16.29 -1.25
N ARG A 165 8.24 17.60 -1.09
CA ARG A 165 9.12 18.14 -0.05
C ARG A 165 8.59 17.74 1.32
N MET A 166 9.43 17.08 2.11
CA MET A 166 9.13 16.81 3.52
C MET A 166 9.37 18.10 4.31
N THR A 167 8.39 18.53 5.10
CA THR A 167 8.54 19.68 5.98
C THR A 167 9.46 19.36 7.16
N LEU A 168 10.09 20.38 7.73
CA LEU A 168 10.92 20.22 8.93
C LEU A 168 10.11 19.63 10.09
N SER A 169 8.87 20.08 10.29
CA SER A 169 7.96 19.55 11.31
C SER A 169 7.66 18.06 11.12
N MET A 170 7.44 17.61 9.87
CA MET A 170 7.20 16.21 9.59
C MET A 170 8.44 15.36 9.83
N ALA A 171 9.64 15.88 9.48
CA ALA A 171 10.90 15.20 9.73
C ALA A 171 11.17 15.01 11.24
N HIS A 172 10.88 16.04 12.05
CA HIS A 172 10.94 15.94 13.50
C HIS A 172 9.96 14.89 14.04
N LEU A 173 8.70 14.92 13.58
CA LEU A 173 7.67 13.97 14.00
C LEU A 173 8.04 12.51 13.71
N ILE A 174 8.53 12.21 12.50
CA ILE A 174 8.94 10.85 12.09
C ILE A 174 10.08 10.32 12.98
N LEU A 175 10.99 11.19 13.40
CA LEU A 175 12.18 10.82 14.17
C LEU A 175 12.03 11.09 15.68
N ALA A 176 10.84 11.50 16.12
CA ALA A 176 10.57 11.83 17.51
C ALA A 176 10.69 10.59 18.41
N ARG A 177 11.28 10.78 19.59
CA ARG A 177 11.26 9.75 20.65
C ARG A 177 9.87 9.60 21.27
N CYS A 178 9.16 10.71 21.37
CA CYS A 178 7.82 10.83 21.92
C CYS A 178 6.96 11.61 20.93
N ILE A 179 6.05 10.90 20.26
CA ILE A 179 5.23 11.50 19.21
C ILE A 179 4.25 12.53 19.78
N ASN A 180 3.67 12.27 20.95
CA ASN A 180 2.75 13.21 21.59
C ASN A 180 3.43 14.52 22.00
N ALA A 181 4.67 14.46 22.51
CA ALA A 181 5.44 15.67 22.85
C ALA A 181 5.75 16.49 21.60
N GLU A 182 6.14 15.83 20.51
CA GLU A 182 6.42 16.50 19.23
C GLU A 182 5.16 17.14 18.64
N ILE A 183 4.02 16.44 18.67
CA ILE A 183 2.72 16.98 18.28
C ILE A 183 2.36 18.20 19.15
N ASN A 184 2.50 18.09 20.47
CA ASN A 184 2.18 19.19 21.37
C ASN A 184 3.07 20.41 21.11
N SER A 185 4.36 20.20 20.87
CA SER A 185 5.27 21.27 20.46
C SER A 185 4.86 21.88 19.11
N HIS A 186 4.47 21.06 18.14
CA HIS A 186 4.10 21.54 16.80
C HIS A 186 2.82 22.40 16.80
N PHE A 187 1.84 22.06 17.65
CA PHE A 187 0.56 22.78 17.75
C PHE A 187 0.48 23.73 18.95
N SER A 188 1.60 24.00 19.61
CA SER A 188 1.65 24.85 20.81
C SER A 188 0.66 24.43 21.91
N ASN A 189 0.40 23.12 22.02
CA ASN A 189 -0.36 22.59 23.15
C ASN A 189 0.50 22.69 24.42
N PRO A 190 -0.09 22.91 25.60
CA PRO A 190 0.65 22.87 26.85
C PRO A 190 1.39 21.52 26.99
N VAL A 191 2.59 21.57 27.57
CA VAL A 191 3.37 20.37 27.85
C VAL A 191 2.60 19.57 28.90
N ALA A 192 1.78 18.63 28.44
CA ALA A 192 1.26 17.61 29.31
C ALA A 192 2.43 16.68 29.65
N ASP A 193 2.60 16.38 30.93
CA ASP A 193 3.37 15.21 31.33
C ASP A 193 2.80 14.03 30.53
N CYS A 194 3.59 13.45 29.62
CA CYS A 194 3.25 12.16 29.02
C CYS A 194 3.94 11.10 29.87
N PRO A 195 3.36 10.67 31.00
CA PRO A 195 3.95 9.62 31.81
C PRO A 195 3.95 8.34 30.97
N GLY A 196 5.13 7.95 30.48
CA GLY A 196 5.27 6.70 29.76
C GLY A 196 5.02 6.75 28.26
N CYS A 197 5.29 7.87 27.59
CA CYS A 197 5.60 7.82 26.15
C CYS A 197 6.95 7.09 25.94
N CYS A 198 6.97 5.79 26.24
CA CYS A 198 8.08 4.92 25.87
C CYS A 198 8.07 4.80 24.35
N PRO A 199 9.23 4.85 23.68
CA PRO A 199 9.29 4.45 22.28
C PRO A 199 8.71 3.04 22.20
N GLU A 200 7.66 2.87 21.38
CA GLU A 200 7.07 1.54 21.22
C GLU A 200 8.19 0.57 20.85
N VAL A 201 8.18 -0.61 21.49
CA VAL A 201 9.12 -1.68 21.16
C VAL A 201 9.00 -1.89 19.64
N PRO A 202 10.12 -1.77 18.88
CA PRO A 202 10.06 -1.93 17.44
C PRO A 202 9.41 -3.27 17.15
N LEU A 203 8.32 -3.24 16.38
CA LEU A 203 7.60 -4.45 16.03
C LEU A 203 8.56 -5.45 15.36
N PRO A 204 8.29 -6.75 15.47
CA PRO A 204 9.00 -7.76 14.71
C PRO A 204 9.06 -7.31 13.25
N ARG A 205 10.27 -7.35 12.67
CA ARG A 205 10.42 -7.09 11.24
C ARG A 205 9.47 -8.05 10.53
N LEU A 206 8.58 -7.52 9.68
CA LEU A 206 7.77 -8.38 8.84
C LEU A 206 8.72 -9.34 8.12
N PRO A 207 8.38 -10.64 8.03
CA PRO A 207 9.18 -11.58 7.28
C PRO A 207 9.46 -10.93 5.93
N ARG A 208 10.74 -10.66 5.68
CA ARG A 208 11.15 -10.23 4.36
C ARG A 208 10.76 -11.40 3.49
N GLU A 209 9.75 -11.22 2.62
CA GLU A 209 9.55 -12.15 1.52
C GLU A 209 10.92 -12.25 0.87
N ALA A 210 11.58 -13.40 1.07
CA ALA A 210 12.96 -13.59 0.71
C ALA A 210 13.02 -13.24 -0.76
N ALA A 211 13.64 -12.09 -1.07
CA ALA A 211 13.37 -11.32 -2.28
C ALA A 211 13.26 -12.29 -3.44
N SER A 212 12.01 -12.58 -3.85
CA SER A 212 11.62 -13.83 -4.53
C SER A 212 12.76 -14.26 -5.41
N THR A 213 13.57 -15.20 -4.89
CA THR A 213 14.82 -15.60 -5.51
C THR A 213 14.41 -16.05 -6.88
N ARG A 214 14.72 -15.22 -7.89
CA ARG A 214 13.94 -15.06 -9.13
C ARG A 214 13.27 -16.38 -9.52
N LEU A 215 11.94 -16.41 -9.59
CA LEU A 215 11.12 -17.56 -10.03
C LEU A 215 11.55 -18.15 -11.40
N THR A 216 12.53 -17.53 -12.07
CA THR A 216 13.25 -18.05 -13.22
C THR A 216 14.26 -19.17 -12.90
N PHE A 217 14.35 -19.66 -11.65
CA PHE A 217 15.13 -20.87 -11.34
C PHE A 217 14.72 -22.03 -12.25
N GLY A 218 15.69 -22.53 -13.02
CA GLY A 218 15.53 -23.65 -13.94
C GLY A 218 15.14 -23.30 -15.39
N ILE A 219 14.91 -22.03 -15.74
CA ILE A 219 14.68 -21.65 -17.15
C ILE A 219 15.99 -21.14 -17.76
N PRO A 220 16.55 -21.82 -18.79
CA PRO A 220 17.74 -21.35 -19.52
C PRO A 220 17.57 -19.92 -20.05
N MET A 221 18.65 -19.13 -20.08
CA MET A 221 18.56 -17.73 -20.54
C MET A 221 18.04 -17.59 -21.97
N ALA A 222 18.36 -18.53 -22.87
CA ALA A 222 17.92 -18.53 -24.27
C ALA A 222 16.40 -18.68 -24.42
N ASP A 223 15.73 -19.29 -23.43
CA ASP A 223 14.29 -19.51 -23.44
C ASP A 223 13.51 -18.38 -22.79
N ARG A 224 14.20 -17.48 -22.06
CA ARG A 224 13.55 -16.34 -21.41
C ARG A 224 13.10 -15.32 -22.45
N PRO A 225 11.89 -14.75 -22.33
CA PRO A 225 11.49 -13.62 -23.15
C PRO A 225 12.47 -12.45 -22.97
N THR A 226 12.90 -11.84 -24.07
CA THR A 226 13.69 -10.59 -24.05
C THR A 226 12.86 -9.43 -23.51
N ASP A 227 13.49 -8.31 -23.17
CA ASP A 227 12.77 -7.15 -22.63
C ASP A 227 11.72 -6.58 -23.60
N ASP A 228 11.99 -6.61 -24.90
CA ASP A 228 11.03 -6.21 -25.94
C ASP A 228 9.84 -7.17 -25.99
N MET A 229 10.09 -8.48 -25.93
CA MET A 229 9.05 -9.50 -25.85
C MET A 229 8.22 -9.33 -24.57
N ARG A 230 8.85 -9.05 -23.43
CA ARG A 230 8.14 -8.80 -22.16
C ARG A 230 7.25 -7.57 -22.27
N THR A 231 7.76 -6.48 -22.84
CA THR A 231 7.00 -5.24 -23.03
C THR A 231 5.77 -5.48 -23.91
N TYR A 232 5.95 -6.21 -25.02
CA TYR A 232 4.85 -6.62 -25.90
C TYR A 232 3.84 -7.53 -25.17
N GLY A 233 4.31 -8.58 -24.49
CA GLY A 233 3.48 -9.50 -23.71
C GLY A 233 2.67 -8.80 -22.63
N PHE A 234 3.28 -7.83 -21.93
CA PHE A 234 2.58 -6.99 -20.96
C PHE A 234 1.46 -6.19 -21.61
N LYS A 235 1.70 -5.57 -22.77
CA LYS A 235 0.70 -4.81 -23.51
C LYS A 235 -0.48 -5.70 -23.91
N THR A 236 -0.21 -6.89 -24.47
CA THR A 236 -1.23 -7.84 -24.91
C THR A 236 -2.06 -8.37 -23.75
N LEU A 237 -1.42 -8.82 -22.66
CA LEU A 237 -2.14 -9.35 -21.49
C LEU A 237 -2.92 -8.25 -20.74
N LYS A 238 -2.47 -6.99 -20.78
CA LYS A 238 -3.27 -5.85 -20.33
C LYS A 238 -4.50 -5.64 -21.21
N ALA A 239 -4.35 -5.70 -22.53
CA ALA A 239 -5.49 -5.58 -23.45
C ALA A 239 -6.51 -6.71 -23.23
N PHE A 240 -6.05 -7.95 -23.06
CA PHE A 240 -6.90 -9.09 -22.68
C PHE A 240 -7.67 -8.81 -21.37
N ARG A 241 -6.97 -8.33 -20.33
CA ARG A 241 -7.60 -7.95 -19.06
C ARG A 241 -8.71 -6.91 -19.21
N TYR A 242 -8.49 -5.88 -20.04
CA TYR A 242 -9.53 -4.88 -20.34
C TYR A 242 -10.70 -5.49 -21.11
N LYS A 243 -10.43 -6.36 -22.09
CA LYS A 243 -11.47 -7.07 -22.85
C LYS A 243 -12.41 -7.85 -21.92
N ILE A 244 -11.86 -8.63 -20.98
CA ILE A 244 -12.68 -9.39 -20.01
C ILE A 244 -13.46 -8.46 -19.09
N TRP A 245 -12.82 -7.39 -18.62
CA TRP A 245 -13.45 -6.41 -17.74
C TRP A 245 -14.63 -5.69 -18.42
N ASP A 246 -14.43 -5.19 -19.65
CA ASP A 246 -15.45 -4.49 -20.44
C ASP A 246 -16.60 -5.41 -20.87
N ALA A 247 -16.31 -6.69 -21.14
CA ALA A 247 -17.32 -7.67 -21.53
C ALA A 247 -18.11 -8.24 -20.34
N SER A 248 -17.67 -7.98 -19.10
CA SER A 248 -18.31 -8.57 -17.93
C SER A 248 -19.62 -7.87 -17.61
N THR A 249 -20.70 -8.64 -17.57
CA THR A 249 -22.00 -8.21 -17.03
C THR A 249 -22.12 -8.45 -15.53
N SER A 250 -21.09 -9.03 -14.91
CA SER A 250 -21.10 -9.32 -13.48
C SER A 250 -20.93 -8.02 -12.69
N PRO A 251 -21.89 -7.64 -11.83
CA PRO A 251 -21.76 -6.46 -10.96
C PRO A 251 -20.49 -6.53 -10.09
N GLN A 252 -19.99 -7.75 -9.86
CA GLN A 252 -18.80 -8.01 -9.07
C GLN A 252 -17.51 -7.54 -9.76
N ILE A 253 -17.45 -7.66 -11.08
CA ILE A 253 -16.28 -7.31 -11.90
C ILE A 253 -16.34 -5.83 -12.27
N GLU A 254 -17.52 -5.30 -12.57
CA GLU A 254 -17.75 -3.88 -12.88
C GLU A 254 -17.24 -2.96 -11.76
N MET A 255 -17.35 -3.40 -10.51
CA MET A 255 -16.92 -2.65 -9.33
C MET A 255 -15.42 -2.78 -9.01
N LEU A 256 -14.70 -3.63 -9.73
CA LEU A 256 -13.27 -3.83 -9.56
C LEU A 256 -12.51 -3.05 -10.64
N PRO A 257 -11.31 -2.54 -10.34
CA PRO A 257 -10.46 -2.03 -11.40
C PRO A 257 -10.01 -3.20 -12.28
N PRO A 258 -9.76 -3.00 -13.58
CA PRO A 258 -9.23 -4.04 -14.46
C PRO A 258 -8.01 -4.76 -13.87
N ALA A 259 -7.13 -4.03 -13.18
CA ALA A 259 -5.94 -4.56 -12.54
C ALA A 259 -6.21 -5.59 -11.42
N ALA A 260 -7.43 -5.68 -10.87
CA ALA A 260 -7.79 -6.72 -9.91
C ALA A 260 -8.10 -8.06 -10.60
N LEU A 261 -8.52 -8.07 -11.88
CA LEU A 261 -8.73 -9.31 -12.63
C LEU A 261 -7.39 -9.98 -12.92
N LEU A 262 -6.47 -9.25 -13.53
CA LEU A 262 -5.13 -9.75 -13.84
C LEU A 262 -4.06 -8.73 -13.41
N PRO A 263 -3.56 -8.81 -12.16
CA PRO A 263 -2.59 -7.87 -11.64
C PRO A 263 -1.30 -7.82 -12.46
N ASP A 264 -0.68 -6.63 -12.56
CA ASP A 264 0.58 -6.46 -13.30
C ASP A 264 1.72 -7.37 -12.76
N SER A 265 1.72 -7.64 -11.45
CA SER A 265 2.66 -8.59 -10.82
C SER A 265 2.42 -10.03 -11.29
N THR A 266 1.16 -10.42 -11.46
CA THR A 266 0.76 -11.73 -11.99
C THR A 266 1.16 -11.84 -13.45
N ILE A 267 0.90 -10.82 -14.27
CA ILE A 267 1.35 -10.75 -15.68
C ILE A 267 2.88 -10.91 -15.75
N GLY A 268 3.62 -10.18 -14.92
CA GLY A 268 5.07 -10.28 -14.85
C GLY A 268 5.55 -11.70 -14.51
N SER A 269 4.92 -12.33 -13.51
CA SER A 269 5.24 -13.70 -13.09
C SER A 269 4.92 -14.74 -14.17
N MET A 270 3.81 -14.56 -14.89
CA MET A 270 3.45 -15.41 -16.03
C MET A 270 4.48 -15.29 -17.15
N LEU A 271 4.95 -14.08 -17.45
CA LEU A 271 6.00 -13.85 -18.45
C LEU A 271 7.36 -14.38 -17.99
N ASP A 272 7.66 -14.35 -16.69
CA ASP A 272 8.86 -14.98 -16.11
C ASP A 272 8.85 -16.50 -16.28
N GLN A 273 7.67 -17.13 -16.24
CA GLN A 273 7.50 -18.58 -16.38
C GLN A 273 6.91 -19.00 -17.72
N PHE A 274 6.92 -18.12 -18.73
CA PHE A 274 6.17 -18.27 -19.98
C PHE A 274 6.41 -19.58 -20.74
N VAL A 275 7.62 -20.13 -20.64
CA VAL A 275 8.03 -21.39 -21.29
C VAL A 275 7.29 -22.60 -20.68
N LYS A 276 6.94 -22.52 -19.39
CA LYS A 276 6.27 -23.58 -18.64
C LYS A 276 4.75 -23.56 -18.83
N LEU A 277 4.17 -22.42 -19.20
CA LEU A 277 2.71 -22.27 -19.35
C LEU A 277 2.25 -22.85 -20.70
N LYS A 278 1.94 -24.15 -20.75
CA LYS A 278 1.54 -24.85 -21.99
C LYS A 278 0.12 -25.38 -21.93
N ALA A 279 -0.37 -25.70 -20.74
CA ALA A 279 -1.67 -26.27 -20.52
C ALA A 279 -2.47 -25.46 -19.47
N LEU A 280 -3.73 -25.84 -19.28
CA LEU A 280 -4.65 -25.14 -18.37
C LEU A 280 -4.21 -25.31 -16.91
N GLU A 281 -3.61 -26.45 -16.58
CA GLU A 281 -3.11 -26.77 -15.25
C GLU A 281 -1.98 -25.82 -14.84
N ASP A 282 -1.12 -25.43 -15.80
CA ASP A 282 0.02 -24.54 -15.56
C ASP A 282 -0.41 -23.12 -15.19
N ILE A 283 -1.55 -22.66 -15.74
CA ILE A 283 -2.04 -21.30 -15.52
C ILE A 283 -2.94 -21.19 -14.29
N SER A 284 -3.44 -22.30 -13.74
CA SER A 284 -4.38 -22.34 -12.61
C SER A 284 -3.91 -21.53 -11.40
N SER A 285 -2.60 -21.55 -11.10
CA SER A 285 -1.99 -20.80 -9.99
C SER A 285 -1.99 -19.28 -10.18
N TYR A 286 -2.19 -18.80 -11.41
CA TYR A 286 -2.23 -17.38 -11.76
C TYR A 286 -3.66 -16.84 -11.90
N VAL A 287 -4.64 -17.73 -12.08
CA VAL A 287 -6.05 -17.39 -12.22
C VAL A 287 -6.64 -17.14 -10.84
N ASN A 288 -7.11 -15.92 -10.61
CA ASN A 288 -7.88 -15.62 -9.41
C ASN A 288 -9.38 -15.88 -9.62
N CYS A 289 -10.17 -15.76 -8.55
CA CYS A 289 -11.62 -15.98 -8.60
C CYS A 289 -12.38 -15.07 -9.58
N PHE A 290 -11.78 -13.95 -10.04
CA PHE A 290 -12.41 -13.02 -10.99
C PHE A 290 -12.12 -13.35 -12.45
N LEU A 291 -11.12 -14.20 -12.71
CA LEU A 291 -10.82 -14.74 -14.04
C LEU A 291 -11.36 -16.15 -14.25
N SER A 292 -12.10 -16.69 -13.27
CA SER A 292 -12.67 -18.03 -13.40
C SER A 292 -13.71 -18.06 -14.52
N GLY A 293 -13.60 -19.05 -15.41
CA GLY A 293 -14.35 -19.16 -16.66
C GLY A 293 -13.65 -18.54 -17.89
N HIS A 294 -12.51 -17.86 -17.71
CA HIS A 294 -11.71 -17.27 -18.78
C HIS A 294 -10.31 -17.91 -18.90
N GLU A 295 -10.11 -19.09 -18.32
CA GLU A 295 -8.84 -19.81 -18.30
C GLU A 295 -8.40 -20.22 -19.72
N GLU A 296 -9.32 -20.78 -20.51
CA GLU A 296 -9.04 -21.18 -21.90
C GLU A 296 -8.69 -19.96 -22.77
N GLU A 297 -9.45 -18.87 -22.66
CA GLU A 297 -9.18 -17.65 -23.42
C GLU A 297 -7.81 -17.03 -23.06
N LEU A 298 -7.43 -17.11 -21.77
CA LEU A 298 -6.10 -16.69 -21.32
C LEU A 298 -5.01 -17.60 -21.89
N LEU A 299 -5.23 -18.93 -21.91
CA LEU A 299 -4.30 -19.88 -22.50
C LEU A 299 -4.10 -19.61 -24.01
N ASP A 300 -5.19 -19.34 -24.73
CA ASP A 300 -5.15 -18.98 -26.15
C ASP A 300 -4.34 -17.71 -26.38
N GLN A 301 -4.48 -16.68 -25.53
CA GLN A 301 -3.66 -15.48 -25.61
C GLN A 301 -2.16 -15.77 -25.36
N LEU A 302 -1.84 -16.67 -24.44
CA LEU A 302 -0.45 -17.08 -24.20
C LEU A 302 0.12 -17.88 -25.37
N GLN A 303 -0.67 -18.75 -26.01
CA GLN A 303 -0.28 -19.48 -27.20
C GLN A 303 -0.04 -18.54 -28.39
N LEU A 304 -0.92 -17.56 -28.59
CA LEU A 304 -0.74 -16.51 -29.58
C LEU A 304 0.54 -15.72 -29.33
N LEU A 305 0.80 -15.33 -28.07
CA LEU A 305 2.05 -14.68 -27.69
C LEU A 305 3.27 -15.53 -28.02
N ARG A 306 3.20 -16.85 -27.89
CA ARG A 306 4.32 -17.74 -28.22
C ARG A 306 4.68 -17.69 -29.70
N VAL A 307 3.68 -17.65 -30.58
CA VAL A 307 3.88 -17.47 -32.03
C VAL A 307 4.51 -16.11 -32.32
N LYS A 308 3.98 -15.04 -31.72
CA LYS A 308 4.52 -13.67 -31.90
C LYS A 308 5.94 -13.53 -31.37
N PHE A 309 6.24 -14.14 -30.23
CA PHE A 309 7.56 -14.18 -29.62
C PHE A 309 8.58 -14.90 -30.51
N ASN A 310 8.19 -16.00 -31.16
CA ASN A 310 9.05 -16.68 -32.13
C ASN A 310 9.37 -15.81 -33.34
N ARG A 311 8.41 -14.99 -33.81
CA ARG A 311 8.66 -13.99 -34.87
C ARG A 311 9.64 -12.90 -34.42
N MET A 312 9.44 -12.35 -33.22
CA MET A 312 10.34 -11.34 -32.66
C MET A 312 11.78 -11.87 -32.50
N LYS A 313 11.95 -13.16 -32.14
CA LYS A 313 13.27 -13.79 -32.03
C LYS A 313 14.04 -13.83 -33.35
N ILE A 314 13.36 -13.86 -34.50
CA ILE A 314 13.96 -13.82 -35.84
C ILE A 314 13.95 -12.41 -36.45
N GLY A 315 13.65 -11.37 -35.65
CA GLY A 315 13.66 -9.97 -36.09
C GLY A 315 12.46 -9.54 -36.92
N LEU A 316 11.38 -10.32 -36.94
CA LEU A 316 10.14 -9.97 -37.62
C LEU A 316 9.18 -9.22 -36.70
N ASP A 317 8.36 -8.34 -37.30
CA ASP A 317 7.29 -7.65 -36.58
C ASP A 317 6.24 -8.67 -36.06
N PRO A 318 5.87 -8.62 -34.77
CA PRO A 318 4.88 -9.52 -34.17
C PRO A 318 3.44 -9.31 -34.67
N ASP A 319 3.10 -8.15 -35.23
CA ASP A 319 1.77 -7.80 -35.73
C ASP A 319 1.67 -7.84 -37.26
N GLU A 320 2.80 -7.96 -37.95
CA GLU A 320 2.83 -8.27 -39.38
C GLU A 320 2.32 -9.70 -39.58
N MET A 321 1.01 -9.83 -39.79
CA MET A 321 0.41 -11.06 -40.28
C MET A 321 1.13 -11.42 -41.57
N PRO A 322 1.60 -12.66 -41.74
CA PRO A 322 2.03 -13.11 -43.06
C PRO A 322 0.83 -12.87 -43.96
N SER A 323 0.96 -11.90 -44.87
CA SER A 323 0.01 -11.73 -45.95
C SER A 323 0.10 -13.03 -46.74
N TYR A 324 -0.71 -14.01 -46.36
CA TYR A 324 -0.89 -15.21 -47.15
C TYR A 324 -1.43 -14.68 -48.46
N SER A 325 -0.53 -14.54 -49.42
CA SER A 325 -0.85 -14.12 -50.77
C SER A 325 -1.97 -15.05 -51.20
N ARG A 326 -3.15 -14.46 -51.42
CA ARG A 326 -4.43 -15.14 -51.66
C ARG A 326 -4.44 -15.73 -53.07
N THR A 327 -3.37 -16.43 -53.42
CA THR A 327 -3.07 -16.97 -54.74
C THR A 327 -3.18 -18.49 -54.70
N VAL A 328 -4.23 -19.01 -54.05
CA VAL A 328 -4.68 -20.38 -54.25
C VAL A 328 -6.11 -20.33 -54.74
N ALA A 329 -6.24 -20.89 -55.94
CA ALA A 329 -7.42 -20.89 -56.76
C ALA A 329 -8.66 -21.40 -56.03
N ARG A 330 -9.75 -20.68 -56.28
CA ARG A 330 -11.13 -21.14 -56.39
C ARG A 330 -11.23 -22.67 -56.58
N THR A 331 -11.43 -23.42 -55.50
CA THR A 331 -12.05 -24.75 -55.57
C THR A 331 -13.04 -24.84 -54.40
N SER A 332 -14.29 -24.98 -54.80
CA SER A 332 -15.50 -24.98 -53.98
C SER A 332 -15.61 -26.24 -53.12
N GLN A 333 -15.87 -26.07 -51.81
CA GLN A 333 -17.04 -26.59 -51.07
C GLN A 333 -16.76 -26.71 -49.57
N SER A 334 -17.66 -26.10 -48.79
CA SER A 334 -18.08 -26.31 -47.39
C SER A 334 -17.20 -27.13 -46.44
N GLN A 335 -16.74 -26.52 -45.35
CA GLN A 335 -17.26 -26.66 -43.97
C GLN A 335 -16.49 -25.74 -42.99
N PRO A 336 -17.08 -25.32 -41.85
CA PRO A 336 -16.42 -24.42 -40.90
C PRO A 336 -15.44 -25.21 -40.01
N ALA A 337 -14.14 -25.12 -40.32
CA ALA A 337 -13.10 -25.68 -39.47
C ALA A 337 -12.81 -24.75 -38.27
N THR A 338 -12.95 -25.30 -37.08
CA THR A 338 -12.54 -24.71 -35.81
C THR A 338 -11.01 -24.61 -35.72
N TYR A 339 -10.53 -23.55 -35.06
CA TYR A 339 -9.12 -23.13 -34.92
C TYR A 339 -8.17 -24.15 -34.26
N SER A 340 -8.67 -25.31 -33.83
CA SER A 340 -7.95 -26.33 -33.07
C SER A 340 -6.96 -27.16 -33.92
N ALA A 341 -7.20 -27.34 -35.22
CA ALA A 341 -6.43 -28.27 -36.05
C ALA A 341 -5.03 -27.75 -36.49
N PHE A 342 -4.73 -26.46 -36.32
CA PHE A 342 -3.51 -25.86 -36.86
C PHE A 342 -2.25 -26.11 -35.99
N PHE A 343 -2.41 -26.44 -34.71
CA PHE A 343 -1.29 -26.50 -33.76
C PHE A 343 -0.58 -27.86 -33.65
N SER A 344 -1.14 -28.94 -34.22
CA SER A 344 -0.54 -30.29 -34.09
C SER A 344 0.60 -30.59 -35.07
N ALA A 345 0.90 -29.70 -36.03
CA ALA A 345 1.81 -29.99 -37.14
C ALA A 345 3.25 -29.42 -37.01
N LEU A 346 3.59 -28.75 -35.90
CA LEU A 346 4.88 -28.06 -35.74
C LEU A 346 5.59 -28.42 -34.42
N VAL A 347 6.02 -29.67 -34.27
CA VAL A 347 7.02 -30.05 -33.27
C VAL A 347 7.97 -31.10 -33.87
N PRO A 348 9.25 -30.78 -34.15
CA PRO A 348 10.27 -31.78 -34.33
C PRO A 348 10.78 -32.29 -32.97
N SER A 349 10.80 -33.61 -32.81
CA SER A 349 11.45 -34.32 -31.73
C SER A 349 12.97 -34.15 -31.83
N GLN A 350 13.63 -33.68 -30.76
CA GLN A 350 15.08 -33.79 -30.63
C GLN A 350 15.49 -34.45 -29.32
N ALA A 351 16.41 -35.38 -29.49
CA ALA A 351 16.97 -36.27 -28.49
C ALA A 351 17.96 -35.55 -27.55
N VAL A 352 18.09 -36.13 -26.37
CA VAL A 352 18.88 -35.70 -25.23
C VAL A 352 20.35 -36.09 -25.43
N GLU A 353 21.27 -35.12 -25.32
CA GLU A 353 22.68 -35.39 -25.02
C GLU A 353 23.09 -34.64 -23.74
N THR A 354 23.59 -35.41 -22.79
CA THR A 354 24.10 -34.98 -21.49
C THR A 354 25.60 -34.72 -21.59
N SER A 355 26.04 -33.52 -21.23
CA SER A 355 27.47 -33.24 -20.95
C SER A 355 27.58 -32.26 -19.80
N SER A 356 28.43 -32.62 -18.84
CA SER A 356 28.59 -31.96 -17.54
C SER A 356 30.02 -31.41 -17.41
N VAL A 357 30.15 -30.11 -17.13
CA VAL A 357 31.37 -29.50 -16.58
C VAL A 357 30.96 -28.33 -15.68
N PRO A 358 31.46 -28.23 -14.43
CA PRO A 358 31.19 -27.08 -13.57
C PRO A 358 32.25 -25.98 -13.77
N ARG A 359 31.81 -24.73 -13.95
CA ARG A 359 32.64 -23.53 -13.74
C ARG A 359 32.00 -22.64 -12.68
N THR A 360 32.79 -22.32 -11.68
CA THR A 360 32.51 -21.38 -10.58
C THR A 360 32.54 -19.94 -11.10
N PRO A 361 31.57 -19.07 -10.77
CA PRO A 361 31.73 -17.63 -10.99
C PRO A 361 31.83 -16.84 -9.69
N ALA A 362 32.65 -15.79 -9.78
CA ALA A 362 32.98 -14.83 -8.76
C ALA A 362 31.78 -14.00 -8.27
N SER A 363 31.88 -13.59 -7.01
CA SER A 363 30.97 -12.71 -6.29
C SER A 363 31.00 -11.28 -6.84
N ILE A 364 29.85 -10.78 -7.27
CA ILE A 364 29.60 -9.34 -7.53
C ILE A 364 28.51 -8.89 -6.56
N SER A 365 28.85 -7.93 -5.71
CA SER A 365 27.96 -7.30 -4.73
C SER A 365 26.92 -6.43 -5.42
N ASN A 366 25.64 -6.82 -5.34
CA ASN A 366 24.52 -6.01 -5.82
C ASN A 366 23.75 -5.37 -4.66
N THR A 367 23.48 -4.08 -4.86
CA THR A 367 22.73 -3.15 -4.00
C THR A 367 21.33 -3.66 -3.64
N HIS A 368 20.96 -3.48 -2.37
CA HIS A 368 19.71 -3.97 -1.77
C HIS A 368 18.46 -3.15 -2.15
N PRO A 369 17.30 -3.80 -2.40
CA PRO A 369 16.01 -3.11 -2.51
C PRO A 369 15.44 -2.69 -1.14
N SER A 370 14.74 -1.55 -1.15
CA SER A 370 14.26 -0.77 0.00
C SER A 370 13.26 -1.50 0.91
N GLN A 371 13.47 -1.43 2.23
CA GLN A 371 12.55 -1.91 3.26
C GLN A 371 11.48 -0.85 3.58
N THR A 372 10.42 -1.26 4.27
CA THR A 372 9.42 -0.34 4.84
C THR A 372 9.53 -0.36 6.36
N SER A 373 9.37 0.81 6.98
CA SER A 373 9.52 0.98 8.43
C SER A 373 8.20 1.46 9.02
N LYS A 374 7.72 0.76 10.03
CA LYS A 374 6.39 1.01 10.62
C LYS A 374 6.52 1.93 11.84
N LEU A 375 5.66 2.95 11.94
CA LEU A 375 5.55 3.84 13.10
C LEU A 375 4.12 3.80 13.65
N ILE A 376 3.91 3.14 14.77
CA ILE A 376 2.59 3.17 15.43
C ILE A 376 2.50 4.44 16.28
N ILE A 377 1.38 5.15 16.17
CA ILE A 377 1.07 6.35 16.95
C ILE A 377 -0.18 6.09 17.81
N ARG A 378 0.01 5.78 19.08
CA ARG A 378 -1.13 5.80 20.01
C ARG A 378 -1.45 7.24 20.36
N ILE A 379 -2.40 7.81 19.62
CA ILE A 379 -3.04 9.07 19.99
C ILE A 379 -4.12 8.70 21.00
N PRO A 380 -3.95 9.00 22.31
CA PRO A 380 -5.02 8.78 23.26
C PRO A 380 -6.25 9.60 22.82
N PRO A 381 -7.47 9.09 23.02
CA PRO A 381 -8.65 9.87 22.73
C PRO A 381 -8.55 11.19 23.49
N ARG A 382 -8.79 12.32 22.79
CA ARG A 382 -8.84 13.62 23.48
C ARG A 382 -9.85 13.49 24.61
N PRO A 383 -9.50 13.83 25.86
CA PRO A 383 -10.51 13.96 26.90
C PRO A 383 -11.56 14.92 26.36
N ARG A 384 -12.83 14.49 26.33
CA ARG A 384 -13.91 15.43 26.11
C ARG A 384 -13.78 16.40 27.28
N HIS A 385 -13.43 17.64 27.00
CA HIS A 385 -13.76 18.69 27.94
C HIS A 385 -15.27 18.61 28.05
N ASP A 386 -15.77 18.14 29.20
CA ASP A 386 -17.17 18.32 29.52
C ASP A 386 -17.48 19.78 29.24
N PRO A 387 -18.55 20.10 28.51
CA PRO A 387 -18.94 21.48 28.33
C PRO A 387 -19.08 22.04 29.74
N LEU A 388 -18.11 22.88 30.14
CA LEU A 388 -18.20 23.65 31.36
C LEU A 388 -19.56 24.31 31.27
N ILE A 389 -20.48 23.90 32.15
CA ILE A 389 -21.75 24.58 32.34
C ILE A 389 -21.34 25.97 32.82
N LEU A 390 -21.15 26.88 31.88
CA LEU A 390 -20.92 28.29 32.15
C LEU A 390 -22.22 28.80 32.73
N GLY A 391 -22.29 28.78 34.07
CA GLY A 391 -23.28 29.54 34.81
C GLY A 391 -23.25 30.98 34.32
N ASN A 392 -24.40 31.49 33.93
CA ASN A 392 -24.60 32.86 33.48
C ASN A 392 -24.18 33.84 34.58
N HIS A 393 -22.91 34.28 34.56
CA HIS A 393 -22.45 35.44 35.31
C HIS A 393 -22.23 36.61 34.36
N SER A 394 -23.15 37.57 34.48
CA SER A 394 -23.15 38.87 33.82
C SER A 394 -21.85 39.65 34.13
N PRO A 395 -21.19 40.28 33.12
CA PRO A 395 -19.92 40.93 33.34
C PRO A 395 -20.08 42.31 34.00
N ARG A 396 -19.57 42.41 35.24
CA ARG A 396 -19.44 43.68 35.96
C ARG A 396 -18.14 44.37 35.53
N LYS A 397 -18.26 45.52 34.87
CA LYS A 397 -17.17 46.42 34.46
C LYS A 397 -16.24 46.73 35.65
N ARG A 398 -14.93 46.48 35.50
CA ARG A 398 -13.89 47.11 36.32
C ARG A 398 -12.75 47.64 35.45
N LYS A 399 -12.28 48.81 35.90
CA LYS A 399 -11.36 49.76 35.27
C LYS A 399 -9.93 49.23 35.16
N ALA A 400 -9.22 49.81 34.19
CA ALA A 400 -7.79 49.70 33.95
C ALA A 400 -6.93 50.44 35.00
N SER A 401 -5.74 49.90 35.26
CA SER A 401 -4.53 50.57 35.77
C SER A 401 -3.34 49.69 35.36
N GLU A 402 -2.52 50.14 34.40
CA GLU A 402 -1.13 50.64 34.55
C GLU A 402 -0.10 49.54 34.91
N ILE A 403 0.73 49.13 33.94
CA ILE A 403 2.14 49.53 33.69
C ILE A 403 3.12 48.91 34.71
N GLY A 404 4.06 48.12 34.18
CA GLY A 404 5.21 47.59 34.90
C GLY A 404 6.12 46.77 33.99
N THR A 405 6.94 47.45 33.19
CA THR A 405 8.12 46.93 32.49
C THR A 405 9.19 46.53 33.50
N GLU A 406 9.75 45.32 33.41
CA GLU A 406 11.12 45.06 33.84
C GLU A 406 11.68 43.76 33.22
N SER A 407 12.80 43.92 32.55
CA SER A 407 13.83 42.93 32.16
C SER A 407 15.12 43.45 32.82
N PRO A 408 16.19 42.68 33.16
CA PRO A 408 16.87 41.83 32.17
C PRO A 408 17.67 40.60 32.69
N GLU A 409 18.22 39.86 31.71
CA GLU A 409 19.58 39.27 31.72
C GLU A 409 19.95 38.09 32.66
N LYS A 410 20.32 36.92 32.10
CA LYS A 410 21.73 36.46 31.89
C LYS A 410 21.89 34.97 31.54
N HIS A 411 22.99 34.72 30.84
CA HIS A 411 23.53 33.48 30.28
C HIS A 411 23.87 32.35 31.28
N ALA A 412 23.79 31.09 30.82
CA ALA A 412 24.82 30.08 31.08
C ALA A 412 24.84 28.95 30.02
N ARG A 413 26.00 28.77 29.38
CA ARG A 413 26.41 27.59 28.58
C ARG A 413 27.16 26.62 29.50
N VAL A 414 26.78 25.35 29.56
CA VAL A 414 27.60 24.13 29.84
C VAL A 414 26.69 22.94 29.45
N GLY A 415 27.05 21.81 28.85
CA GLY A 415 28.29 21.20 28.38
C GLY A 415 27.93 19.81 27.80
N ASN A 416 28.69 19.36 26.82
CA ASN A 416 28.52 18.08 26.13
C ASN A 416 28.71 16.87 27.07
N GLY A 417 27.84 15.86 26.94
CA GLY A 417 27.99 14.56 27.61
C GLY A 417 27.39 13.43 26.77
N ASN A 418 28.20 12.87 25.88
CA ASN A 418 27.90 11.68 25.10
C ASN A 418 27.98 10.43 25.99
N HIS A 419 26.84 9.79 26.29
CA HIS A 419 26.82 8.38 26.65
C HIS A 419 25.67 7.65 25.95
N ARG A 420 26.04 6.86 24.93
CA ARG A 420 25.22 5.76 24.43
C ARG A 420 25.22 4.65 25.48
N ARG A 421 24.09 4.42 26.12
CA ARG A 421 23.77 3.12 26.73
C ARG A 421 22.61 2.52 25.97
N VAL A 422 22.86 1.38 25.35
CA VAL A 422 21.84 0.44 24.88
C VAL A 422 21.52 -0.42 26.09
N CYS A 423 20.30 -0.32 26.63
CA CYS A 423 19.76 -1.29 27.58
C CYS A 423 18.33 -1.62 27.17
N ALA A 424 18.10 -2.90 26.84
CA ALA A 424 16.81 -3.53 27.06
C ALA A 424 16.58 -3.66 28.58
N ILE A 425 15.33 -3.58 29.03
CA ILE A 425 14.75 -4.39 30.12
C ILE A 425 13.28 -4.00 30.31
N HIS A 426 12.50 -5.06 30.53
CA HIS A 426 11.07 -5.19 30.77
C HIS A 426 10.70 -4.73 32.20
N LEU A 427 9.53 -4.13 32.44
CA LEU A 427 8.64 -4.51 33.55
C LEU A 427 7.28 -3.79 33.54
N GLN A 428 6.31 -4.62 33.92
CA GLN A 428 4.87 -4.52 33.97
C GLN A 428 4.44 -3.77 35.24
N PHE A 429 3.40 -2.91 35.22
CA PHE A 429 2.64 -2.66 36.44
C PHE A 429 1.14 -2.47 36.23
N ALA A 430 0.44 -3.12 37.16
CA ALA A 430 -0.98 -3.06 37.45
C ALA A 430 -1.40 -1.67 37.91
N LEU A 431 -2.64 -1.29 37.60
CA LEU A 431 -3.30 -0.15 38.20
C LEU A 431 -4.24 -0.67 39.31
N GLN A 432 -4.06 -0.11 40.51
CA GLN A 432 -5.14 0.04 41.49
C GLN A 432 -6.13 1.08 40.99
#